data_AF-A0A2W4XGT8-F1
#
_entry.id   AF-A0A2W4XGT8-F1
#
_cell.length_a   1.000
_cell.length_b   1.000
_cell.length_c   1.000
_cell.angle_alpha   90.00
_cell.angle_beta   90.00
_cell.angle_gamma   90.00
#
_symmetry.space_group_name_H-M   'P 1'
#
loop_
_entity.id
_entity.type
_entity.pdbx_description
1 polymer ?
#
loop_
_entity_poly.entity_id
_entity_poly.type
_entity_poly.pdbx_seq_one_letter_code
_entity_poly.pdbx_strand_id
1 'polypeptide(L)'
;MSFNSWKVSKAVSVLLENAGFKLKPGHLELFPDPKVYSADGKPSLFNAHRLPLQMGSYILNDEFWPISNSQSCFVRSWQHCQQKNDLDVRHLKKLLKSTKQYSYQLSNKSHKFLSDLDTEIEIGWTDYGQTNRLLGRIAMRTYIFHHITSGGDPLSGEALVQQIVSIAQALPGYRDWCRHQHEIEDRASEWAKSVESSHYFPYGTSQGKYKTVKTIPDAILSEMSWNDRQAQETREKILQAVQTLKDQCAFPEKATARFKALLNHSIGGASLYRYRELWHPIDLGLEPKVSELQNTVIEGVCTEGATALNSPTSLLLENGSNPLSGQVFSDLRTPSQADPGSNITESSESVAAIRDRIKKQLAQIQKARAQAAAELAPRPEMPKPVHEQALQRMREFLLSGEPILLIEVGQWLLKQPQGLRDELTANPHGDLETLLTDLSAIAMYLVPIRWSSLEVRSQLETHYGKSTILELTALERQDWQAVLREMVQFQ
;
A
#
# COMPACT_ATOMS: atom_id res chain seq x y z
N MET A 1 19.30 -23.79 -6.01
CA MET A 1 18.64 -23.02 -4.91
C MET A 1 17.80 -21.92 -5.54
N SER A 2 16.54 -21.77 -5.16
CA SER A 2 15.65 -20.75 -5.75
C SER A 2 15.77 -19.44 -4.95
N PHE A 3 16.17 -18.35 -5.62
CA PHE A 3 16.18 -17.02 -5.02
C PHE A 3 14.80 -16.40 -5.15
N ASN A 4 14.33 -15.75 -4.10
CA ASN A 4 13.13 -14.93 -4.21
C ASN A 4 13.44 -13.73 -5.11
N SER A 5 12.81 -13.67 -6.28
CA SER A 5 13.00 -12.64 -7.30
C SER A 5 12.91 -11.23 -6.74
N TRP A 6 11.99 -10.98 -5.80
CA TRP A 6 11.87 -9.69 -5.12
C TRP A 6 13.10 -9.34 -4.28
N LYS A 7 13.70 -10.30 -3.58
CA LYS A 7 14.91 -10.05 -2.77
C LYS A 7 16.11 -9.70 -3.65
N VAL A 8 16.23 -10.38 -4.79
CA VAL A 8 17.28 -10.11 -5.78
C VAL A 8 17.07 -8.72 -6.36
N SER A 9 15.87 -8.42 -6.84
CA SER A 9 15.51 -7.09 -7.36
C SER A 9 15.86 -5.97 -6.39
N LYS A 10 15.43 -6.10 -5.14
CA LYS A 10 15.67 -5.10 -4.10
C LYS A 10 17.16 -4.91 -3.82
N ALA A 11 17.93 -5.99 -3.76
CA ALA A 11 19.37 -5.90 -3.54
C ALA A 11 20.10 -5.23 -4.71
N VAL A 12 19.68 -5.49 -5.95
CA VAL A 12 20.26 -4.86 -7.14
C VAL A 12 19.88 -3.38 -7.21
N SER A 13 18.63 -3.02 -6.88
CA SER A 13 18.19 -1.62 -6.77
C SER A 13 19.03 -0.84 -5.77
N VAL A 14 19.24 -1.40 -4.57
CA VAL A 14 20.13 -0.82 -3.55
C VAL A 14 21.54 -0.60 -4.07
N LEU A 15 22.11 -1.61 -4.74
CA LEU A 15 23.47 -1.54 -5.26
C LEU A 15 23.63 -0.42 -6.28
N LEU A 16 22.68 -0.29 -7.20
CA LEU A 16 22.67 0.76 -8.20
C LEU A 16 22.48 2.15 -7.59
N GLU A 17 21.55 2.28 -6.65
CA GLU A 17 21.33 3.53 -5.91
C GLU A 17 22.58 3.97 -5.14
N ASN A 18 23.23 3.05 -4.43
CA ASN A 18 24.48 3.32 -3.70
C ASN A 18 25.64 3.69 -4.65
N ALA A 19 25.64 3.19 -5.88
CA ALA A 19 26.61 3.56 -6.91
C ALA A 19 26.25 4.87 -7.64
N GLY A 20 25.16 5.55 -7.24
CA GLY A 20 24.74 6.84 -7.80
C GLY A 20 23.82 6.73 -9.02
N PHE A 21 23.39 5.52 -9.40
CA PHE A 21 22.48 5.31 -10.51
C PHE A 21 21.02 5.43 -10.05
N LYS A 22 20.21 6.20 -10.78
CA LYS A 22 18.77 6.36 -10.53
C LYS A 22 17.98 5.43 -11.43
N LEU A 23 17.20 4.54 -10.84
CA LEU A 23 16.25 3.70 -11.57
C LEU A 23 15.12 4.57 -12.12
N LYS A 24 14.98 4.59 -13.45
CA LYS A 24 13.93 5.35 -14.14
C LYS A 24 13.42 4.52 -15.33
N PRO A 25 12.08 4.39 -15.49
CA PRO A 25 11.50 3.76 -16.68
C PRO A 25 12.06 4.38 -17.96
N GLY A 26 12.41 3.55 -18.93
CA GLY A 26 12.99 3.94 -20.22
C GLY A 26 14.47 4.34 -20.20
N HIS A 27 15.11 4.45 -19.03
CA HIS A 27 16.52 4.81 -18.90
C HIS A 27 17.33 3.68 -18.28
N LEU A 28 17.03 3.36 -17.03
CA LEU A 28 17.69 2.30 -16.27
C LEU A 28 16.62 1.51 -15.55
N GLU A 29 16.33 0.35 -16.11
CA GLU A 29 15.31 -0.57 -15.63
C GLU A 29 15.96 -1.84 -15.09
N LEU A 30 15.30 -2.47 -14.12
CA LEU A 30 15.74 -3.73 -13.53
C LEU A 30 14.73 -4.83 -13.80
N PHE A 31 15.24 -6.02 -14.10
CA PHE A 31 14.45 -7.23 -14.12
C PHE A 31 15.05 -8.30 -13.20
N PRO A 32 14.27 -8.85 -12.24
CA PRO A 32 12.91 -8.43 -11.84
C PRO A 32 12.89 -7.00 -11.26
N ASP A 33 11.80 -6.26 -11.43
CA ASP A 33 11.63 -4.90 -10.87
C ASP A 33 11.22 -4.92 -9.40
N PRO A 34 11.64 -3.91 -8.61
CA PRO A 34 11.38 -3.88 -7.18
C PRO A 34 9.90 -3.55 -6.95
N LYS A 35 9.07 -4.59 -6.81
CA LYS A 35 7.63 -4.45 -6.57
C LYS A 35 7.35 -3.51 -5.41
N VAL A 36 6.51 -2.51 -5.66
CA VAL A 36 5.87 -1.71 -4.61
C VAL A 36 4.80 -2.57 -3.96
N TYR A 37 4.83 -2.71 -2.64
CA TYR A 37 3.76 -3.38 -1.90
C TYR A 37 2.55 -2.44 -1.85
N SER A 38 1.49 -2.76 -2.60
CA SER A 38 0.23 -2.04 -2.51
C SER A 38 -0.48 -2.44 -1.22
N ALA A 39 -0.73 -1.47 -0.34
CA ALA A 39 -1.45 -1.68 0.92
C ALA A 39 -2.90 -2.18 0.70
N ASP A 40 -3.46 -1.96 -0.47
CA ASP A 40 -4.86 -2.23 -0.82
C ASP A 40 -5.15 -3.70 -1.22
N GLY A 41 -4.24 -4.65 -0.94
CA GLY A 41 -4.44 -6.08 -1.19
C GLY A 41 -4.47 -6.49 -2.67
N LYS A 42 -4.37 -5.55 -3.62
CA LYS A 42 -4.21 -5.84 -5.04
C LYS A 42 -2.75 -6.21 -5.33
N PRO A 43 -2.46 -7.37 -5.95
CA PRO A 43 -1.09 -7.72 -6.31
C PRO A 43 -0.54 -6.71 -7.32
N SER A 44 0.58 -6.07 -6.99
CA SER A 44 1.32 -5.26 -7.96
C SER A 44 1.94 -6.19 -9.01
N LEU A 45 1.62 -5.91 -10.27
CA LEU A 45 2.27 -6.55 -11.42
C LEU A 45 3.68 -5.99 -11.56
N PHE A 46 4.60 -6.81 -12.08
CA PHE A 46 5.92 -6.34 -12.49
C PHE A 46 5.75 -5.40 -13.70
N ASN A 47 6.64 -4.42 -13.83
CA ASN A 47 6.66 -3.55 -15.01
C ASN A 47 6.81 -4.38 -16.29
N ALA A 48 6.06 -4.03 -17.33
CA ALA A 48 6.21 -4.64 -18.64
C ALA A 48 7.54 -4.18 -19.25
N HIS A 49 8.46 -5.10 -19.51
CA HIS A 49 9.67 -4.79 -20.25
C HIS A 49 9.44 -4.89 -21.76
N ARG A 50 10.22 -4.10 -22.49
CA ARG A 50 10.34 -4.27 -23.94
C ARG A 50 10.94 -5.64 -24.22
N LEU A 51 10.35 -6.35 -25.18
CA LEU A 51 10.89 -7.63 -25.61
C LEU A 51 12.30 -7.38 -26.19
N PRO A 52 13.31 -8.15 -25.75
CA PRO A 52 14.62 -8.09 -26.38
C PRO A 52 14.49 -8.47 -27.86
N LEU A 53 15.32 -7.86 -28.71
CA LEU A 53 15.35 -8.11 -30.16
C LEU A 53 14.06 -7.76 -30.93
N GLN A 54 13.40 -6.65 -30.59
CA GLN A 54 12.40 -6.04 -31.48
C GLN A 54 13.03 -5.63 -32.83
N MET A 55 12.22 -5.52 -33.90
CA MET A 55 12.68 -5.08 -35.22
C MET A 55 13.57 -3.83 -35.12
N GLY A 56 14.80 -3.93 -35.65
CA GLY A 56 15.82 -2.87 -35.55
C GLY A 56 16.76 -2.97 -34.34
N SER A 57 16.63 -4.00 -33.51
CA SER A 57 17.53 -4.26 -32.37
C SER A 57 18.63 -5.27 -32.73
N TYR A 58 19.83 -5.04 -32.21
CA TYR A 58 21.00 -5.90 -32.43
C TYR A 58 21.70 -6.20 -31.10
N ILE A 59 22.22 -7.42 -30.97
CA ILE A 59 23.19 -7.78 -29.94
C ILE A 59 24.51 -7.11 -30.30
N LEU A 60 25.15 -6.49 -29.32
CA LEU A 60 26.42 -5.81 -29.49
C LEU A 60 27.55 -6.61 -28.84
N ASN A 61 28.78 -6.44 -29.36
CA ASN A 61 30.00 -6.89 -28.68
C ASN A 61 30.54 -5.80 -27.72
N ASP A 62 31.69 -6.06 -27.11
CA ASP A 62 32.33 -5.16 -26.14
C ASP A 62 32.75 -3.81 -26.75
N GLU A 63 32.97 -3.78 -28.07
CA GLU A 63 33.25 -2.55 -28.83
C GLU A 63 31.97 -1.87 -29.38
N PHE A 64 30.79 -2.31 -28.94
CA PHE A 64 29.47 -1.81 -29.35
C PHE A 64 29.11 -2.03 -30.83
N TRP A 65 29.76 -2.99 -31.51
CA TRP A 65 29.42 -3.39 -32.88
C TRP A 65 28.30 -4.44 -32.91
N PRO A 66 27.37 -4.35 -33.88
CA PRO A 66 26.29 -5.32 -34.02
C PRO A 66 26.84 -6.68 -34.48
N ILE A 67 26.60 -7.72 -33.68
CA ILE A 67 27.06 -9.09 -33.95
C ILE A 67 25.93 -10.03 -34.36
N SER A 68 24.69 -9.78 -33.94
CA SER A 68 23.55 -10.62 -34.30
C SER A 68 22.22 -9.93 -34.03
N ASN A 69 21.18 -10.32 -34.76
CA ASN A 69 19.77 -10.00 -34.47
C ASN A 69 18.94 -11.26 -34.17
N SER A 70 19.59 -12.42 -34.00
CA SER A 70 18.92 -13.71 -33.80
C SER A 70 18.53 -13.94 -32.34
N GLN A 71 17.27 -14.35 -32.11
CA GLN A 71 16.77 -14.72 -30.79
C GLN A 71 17.58 -15.85 -30.15
N SER A 72 18.01 -16.85 -30.94
CA SER A 72 18.82 -17.96 -30.45
C SER A 72 20.19 -17.49 -29.93
N CYS A 73 20.78 -16.49 -30.59
CA CYS A 73 22.03 -15.88 -30.16
C CYS A 73 21.84 -15.14 -28.84
N PHE A 74 20.74 -14.38 -28.70
CA PHE A 74 20.40 -13.69 -27.45
C PHE A 74 20.20 -14.65 -26.28
N VAL A 75 19.42 -15.72 -26.48
CA VAL A 75 19.18 -16.73 -25.43
C VAL A 75 20.48 -17.40 -25.00
N ARG A 76 21.37 -17.73 -25.95
CA ARG A 76 22.67 -18.32 -25.65
C ARG A 76 23.55 -17.38 -24.83
N SER A 77 23.63 -16.11 -25.21
CA SER A 77 24.36 -15.09 -24.45
C SER A 77 23.77 -14.91 -23.05
N TRP A 78 22.44 -14.90 -22.92
CA TRP A 78 21.76 -14.79 -21.64
C TRP A 78 22.05 -15.98 -20.71
N GLN A 79 22.01 -17.21 -21.24
CA GLN A 79 22.35 -18.43 -20.50
C GLN A 79 23.82 -18.44 -20.07
N HIS A 80 24.72 -17.95 -20.94
CA HIS A 80 26.14 -17.80 -20.60
C HIS A 80 26.36 -16.81 -19.46
N CYS A 81 25.68 -15.65 -19.50
CA CYS A 81 25.70 -14.68 -18.39
C CYS A 81 25.13 -15.29 -17.10
N GLN A 82 24.03 -16.03 -17.20
CA GLN A 82 23.43 -16.70 -16.05
C GLN A 82 24.40 -17.67 -15.36
N GLN A 83 25.18 -18.44 -16.12
CA GLN A 83 26.16 -19.38 -15.55
C GLN A 83 27.29 -18.68 -14.79
N LYS A 84 27.59 -17.42 -15.12
CA LYS A 84 28.61 -16.62 -14.45
C LYS A 84 28.08 -15.83 -13.25
N ASN A 85 26.76 -15.79 -13.04
CA ASN A 85 26.16 -15.11 -11.90
C ASN A 85 26.26 -15.97 -10.64
N ASP A 86 27.36 -15.85 -9.90
CA ASP A 86 27.50 -16.46 -8.58
C ASP A 86 26.84 -15.57 -7.50
N LEU A 87 25.61 -15.93 -7.12
CA LEU A 87 24.83 -15.19 -6.14
C LEU A 87 24.96 -15.85 -4.75
N ASP A 88 25.74 -15.26 -3.84
CA ASP A 88 25.76 -15.71 -2.45
C ASP A 88 24.60 -15.11 -1.63
N VAL A 89 23.74 -16.00 -1.11
CA VAL A 89 22.61 -15.66 -0.22
C VAL A 89 23.07 -14.87 1.00
N ARG A 90 24.27 -15.15 1.54
CA ARG A 90 24.79 -14.46 2.73
C ARG A 90 25.14 -13.02 2.41
N HIS A 91 25.82 -12.78 1.29
CA HIS A 91 26.09 -11.43 0.79
C HIS A 91 24.80 -10.66 0.51
N LEU A 92 23.82 -11.28 -0.17
CA LEU A 92 22.52 -10.66 -0.44
C LEU A 92 21.81 -10.24 0.86
N LYS A 93 21.76 -11.13 1.86
CA LYS A 93 21.17 -10.83 3.18
C LYS A 93 21.93 -9.76 3.94
N LYS A 94 23.27 -9.77 3.89
CA LYS A 94 24.11 -8.77 4.54
C LYS A 94 23.87 -7.40 3.92
N LEU A 95 23.78 -7.32 2.60
CA LEU A 95 23.52 -6.10 1.84
C LEU A 95 22.13 -5.54 2.14
N LEU A 96 21.10 -6.39 2.14
CA LEU A 96 19.74 -6.00 2.53
C LEU A 96 19.63 -5.56 4.00
N LYS A 97 20.52 -6.01 4.89
CA LYS A 97 20.57 -5.61 6.31
C LYS A 97 21.42 -4.36 6.57
N SER A 98 22.55 -4.22 5.88
CA SER A 98 23.48 -3.10 6.04
C SER A 98 22.90 -1.81 5.49
N THR A 99 22.03 -1.93 4.48
CA THR A 99 21.32 -0.80 3.94
C THR A 99 20.20 -0.47 4.92
N LYS A 100 20.48 0.46 5.85
CA LYS A 100 19.47 1.20 6.59
C LYS A 100 18.65 2.00 5.56
N GLN A 101 17.78 1.34 4.82
CA GLN A 101 16.99 1.97 3.77
C GLN A 101 15.89 2.78 4.42
N TYR A 102 16.17 4.06 4.64
CA TYR A 102 15.16 5.06 4.40
C TYR A 102 14.99 5.25 2.88
N SER A 103 14.47 4.23 2.19
CA SER A 103 13.84 4.51 0.90
C SER A 103 12.55 5.24 1.24
N TYR A 104 12.62 6.55 1.41
CA TYR A 104 11.44 7.36 1.63
C TYR A 104 10.61 7.32 0.35
N GLN A 105 9.79 6.29 0.21
CA GLN A 105 8.71 6.30 -0.76
C GLN A 105 7.80 7.45 -0.35
N LEU A 106 7.98 8.59 -1.02
CA LEU A 106 7.14 9.75 -0.83
C LEU A 106 5.70 9.33 -1.11
N SER A 107 4.85 9.39 -0.09
CA SER A 107 3.40 9.29 -0.28
C SER A 107 2.96 10.32 -1.32
N ASN A 108 1.91 10.01 -2.09
CA ASN A 108 1.34 10.96 -3.07
C ASN A 108 1.08 12.35 -2.47
N LYS A 109 0.66 12.43 -1.20
CA LYS A 109 0.45 13.69 -0.49
C LYS A 109 1.77 14.44 -0.24
N SER A 110 2.81 13.72 0.14
CA SER A 110 4.13 14.26 0.42
C SER A 110 4.86 14.68 -0.86
N HIS A 111 4.67 13.93 -1.95
CA HIS A 111 5.15 14.29 -3.27
C HIS A 111 4.47 15.56 -3.78
N LYS A 112 3.14 15.67 -3.64
CA LYS A 112 2.42 16.90 -3.98
C LYS A 112 2.94 18.08 -3.16
N PHE A 113 3.12 17.89 -1.84
CA PHE A 113 3.64 18.96 -0.97
C PHE A 113 5.06 19.39 -1.35
N LEU A 114 5.95 18.46 -1.69
CA LEU A 114 7.28 18.78 -2.20
C LEU A 114 7.20 19.55 -3.53
N SER A 115 6.36 19.10 -4.46
CA SER A 115 6.15 19.77 -5.75
C SER A 115 5.58 21.18 -5.60
N ASP A 116 4.66 21.39 -4.66
CA ASP A 116 4.10 22.71 -4.36
C ASP A 116 5.20 23.64 -3.82
N LEU A 117 6.06 23.13 -2.92
CA LEU A 117 7.20 23.88 -2.38
C LEU A 117 8.25 24.19 -3.46
N ASP A 118 8.58 23.22 -4.32
CA ASP A 118 9.49 23.42 -5.45
C ASP A 118 8.95 24.50 -6.39
N THR A 119 7.67 24.43 -6.76
CA THR A 119 7.03 25.41 -7.65
C THR A 119 7.08 26.83 -7.06
N GLU A 120 6.82 26.98 -5.75
CA GLU A 120 6.91 28.29 -5.09
C GLU A 120 8.36 28.82 -5.02
N ILE A 121 9.35 27.93 -4.86
CA ILE A 121 10.76 28.31 -4.72
C ILE A 121 11.41 28.59 -6.10
N GLU A 122 11.08 27.82 -7.12
CA GLU A 122 11.63 27.93 -8.48
C GLU A 122 11.30 29.27 -9.16
N ILE A 123 10.16 29.89 -8.80
CA ILE A 123 9.80 31.24 -9.26
C ILE A 123 10.87 32.27 -8.84
N GLY A 124 11.57 32.02 -7.73
CA GLY A 124 12.60 32.90 -7.21
C GLY A 124 12.06 34.22 -6.67
N TRP A 125 12.87 35.26 -6.76
CA TRP A 125 12.58 36.59 -6.23
C TRP A 125 11.95 37.46 -7.33
N THR A 126 10.72 37.91 -7.12
CA THR A 126 9.96 38.68 -8.13
C THR A 126 9.54 40.06 -7.67
N ASP A 127 9.48 40.31 -6.35
CA ASP A 127 9.10 41.61 -5.79
C ASP A 127 9.75 41.84 -4.43
N TYR A 128 9.74 43.10 -3.98
CA TYR A 128 10.19 43.49 -2.66
C TYR A 128 9.29 42.93 -1.56
N GLY A 129 9.88 42.62 -0.39
CA GLY A 129 9.14 42.13 0.78
C GLY A 129 8.88 40.62 0.80
N GLN A 130 9.35 39.86 -0.20
CA GLN A 130 9.16 38.41 -0.28
C GLN A 130 10.07 37.59 0.64
N THR A 131 11.09 38.21 1.27
CA THR A 131 12.13 37.51 2.04
C THR A 131 11.55 36.55 3.07
N ASN A 132 10.59 36.97 3.89
CA ASN A 132 10.02 36.12 4.93
C ASN A 132 9.27 34.92 4.36
N ARG A 133 8.46 35.14 3.33
CA ARG A 133 7.70 34.06 2.69
C ARG A 133 8.64 33.05 2.05
N LEU A 134 9.60 33.53 1.25
CA LEU A 134 10.48 32.66 0.46
C LEU A 134 11.45 31.89 1.37
N LEU A 135 12.06 32.55 2.37
CA LEU A 135 12.90 31.86 3.36
C LEU A 135 12.10 30.82 4.15
N GLY A 136 10.85 31.12 4.52
CA GLY A 136 9.99 30.14 5.18
C GLY A 136 9.71 28.90 4.32
N ARG A 137 9.49 29.07 3.01
CA ARG A 137 9.32 27.94 2.07
C ARG A 137 10.61 27.14 1.89
N ILE A 138 11.74 27.82 1.71
CA ILE A 138 13.06 27.18 1.59
C ILE A 138 13.40 26.40 2.86
N ALA A 139 13.19 26.99 4.04
CA ALA A 139 13.43 26.35 5.33
C ALA A 139 12.57 25.10 5.50
N MET A 140 11.28 25.18 5.19
CA MET A 140 10.35 24.06 5.27
C MET A 140 10.72 22.92 4.33
N ARG A 141 11.02 23.23 3.07
CA ARG A 141 11.48 22.23 2.09
C ARG A 141 12.77 21.56 2.54
N THR A 142 13.74 22.34 2.98
CA THR A 142 15.07 21.85 3.36
C THR A 142 14.97 20.99 4.62
N TYR A 143 14.29 21.46 5.67
CA TYR A 143 14.14 20.70 6.90
C TYR A 143 13.36 19.39 6.72
N ILE A 144 12.31 19.37 5.90
CA ILE A 144 11.44 18.20 5.73
C ILE A 144 12.00 17.19 4.71
N PHE A 145 12.64 17.66 3.62
CA PHE A 145 12.95 16.81 2.46
C PHE A 145 14.43 16.83 2.02
N HIS A 146 15.32 17.59 2.66
CA HIS A 146 16.72 17.66 2.22
C HIS A 146 17.42 16.29 2.22
N HIS A 147 17.23 15.50 3.28
CA HIS A 147 17.80 14.15 3.40
C HIS A 147 17.27 13.17 2.35
N ILE A 148 16.15 13.48 1.71
CA ILE A 148 15.52 12.68 0.64
C ILE A 148 16.05 13.10 -0.73
N THR A 149 16.19 14.40 -0.94
CA THR A 149 16.58 14.98 -2.23
C THR A 149 18.09 14.91 -2.46
N SER A 150 18.88 15.19 -1.42
CA SER A 150 20.34 15.24 -1.47
C SER A 150 21.01 13.99 -0.88
N GLY A 151 20.24 13.14 -0.20
CA GLY A 151 20.76 12.00 0.56
C GLY A 151 21.43 12.43 1.87
N GLY A 152 21.56 11.51 2.82
CA GLY A 152 22.21 11.75 4.11
C GLY A 152 21.24 11.88 5.29
N ASP A 153 21.71 12.46 6.38
CA ASP A 153 20.92 12.70 7.60
C ASP A 153 20.14 14.02 7.51
N PRO A 154 19.01 14.16 8.24
CA PRO A 154 18.28 15.43 8.32
C PRO A 154 19.18 16.59 8.78
N LEU A 155 19.10 17.72 8.08
CA LEU A 155 19.80 18.94 8.49
C LEU A 155 19.10 19.60 9.68
N SER A 156 19.89 20.11 10.62
CA SER A 156 19.42 20.89 11.76
C SER A 156 20.51 21.88 12.20
N GLY A 157 20.12 22.92 12.92
CA GLY A 157 20.99 23.98 13.41
C GLY A 157 21.72 24.71 12.29
N GLU A 158 23.01 24.91 12.47
CA GLU A 158 23.86 25.71 11.57
C GLU A 158 23.90 25.17 10.13
N ALA A 159 23.89 23.85 9.96
CA ALA A 159 23.91 23.25 8.62
C ALA A 159 22.61 23.54 7.83
N LEU A 160 21.47 23.63 8.53
CA LEU A 160 20.21 24.04 7.92
C LEU A 160 20.25 25.51 7.49
N VAL A 161 20.82 26.39 8.32
CA VAL A 161 20.96 27.82 8.02
C VAL A 161 21.80 28.03 6.76
N GLN A 162 22.99 27.42 6.70
CA GLN A 162 23.88 27.53 5.54
C GLN A 162 23.21 27.05 4.25
N GLN A 163 22.45 25.96 4.33
CA GLN A 163 21.75 25.44 3.18
C GLN A 163 20.60 26.36 2.71
N ILE A 164 19.86 26.96 3.64
CA ILE A 164 18.81 27.95 3.33
C ILE A 164 19.43 29.16 2.63
N VAL A 165 20.54 29.70 3.15
CA VAL A 165 21.24 30.85 2.58
C VAL A 165 21.76 30.53 1.18
N SER A 166 22.40 29.38 1.00
CA SER A 166 22.92 28.92 -0.29
C SER A 166 21.81 28.84 -1.34
N ILE A 167 20.66 28.25 -0.99
CA ILE A 167 19.50 28.18 -1.90
C ILE A 167 18.97 29.59 -2.20
N ALA A 168 18.75 30.41 -1.17
CA ALA A 168 18.22 31.76 -1.32
C ALA A 168 19.06 32.64 -2.26
N GLN A 169 20.39 32.53 -2.17
CA GLN A 169 21.35 33.27 -3.02
C GLN A 169 21.40 32.74 -4.45
N ALA A 170 21.15 31.44 -4.66
CA ALA A 170 21.16 30.81 -5.98
C ALA A 170 19.89 31.09 -6.81
N LEU A 171 18.81 31.55 -6.17
CA LEU A 171 17.54 31.82 -6.85
C LEU A 171 17.58 33.09 -7.71
N PRO A 172 16.87 33.12 -8.85
CA PRO A 172 16.85 34.26 -9.75
C PRO A 172 16.24 35.49 -9.04
N GLY A 173 16.80 36.67 -9.31
CA GLY A 173 16.31 37.93 -8.74
C GLY A 173 16.77 38.25 -7.31
N TYR A 174 17.62 37.41 -6.68
CA TYR A 174 18.11 37.66 -5.32
C TYR A 174 18.79 39.03 -5.20
N ARG A 175 19.65 39.38 -6.15
CA ARG A 175 20.37 40.66 -6.15
C ARG A 175 19.46 41.86 -6.40
N ASP A 176 18.38 41.66 -7.15
CA ASP A 176 17.52 42.74 -7.64
C ASP A 176 16.37 43.04 -6.65
N TRP A 177 15.81 42.01 -6.01
CA TRP A 177 14.58 42.12 -5.22
C TRP A 177 14.75 41.82 -3.72
N CYS A 178 15.80 41.10 -3.31
CA CYS A 178 16.05 40.86 -1.89
C CYS A 178 16.73 42.08 -1.27
N ARG A 179 16.03 42.82 -0.39
CA ARG A 179 16.62 43.96 0.34
C ARG A 179 17.35 43.57 1.62
N HIS A 180 17.22 42.33 2.05
CA HIS A 180 17.83 41.77 3.26
C HIS A 180 19.13 41.03 2.97
N GLN A 181 19.86 41.37 1.90
CA GLN A 181 21.11 40.70 1.53
C GLN A 181 22.16 40.75 2.66
N HIS A 182 22.24 41.87 3.36
CA HIS A 182 23.19 42.11 4.45
C HIS A 182 22.85 41.35 5.74
N GLU A 183 21.60 40.95 5.94
CA GLU A 183 21.12 40.24 7.13
C GLU A 183 20.51 38.86 6.79
N ILE A 184 20.83 38.32 5.60
CA ILE A 184 20.17 37.11 5.09
C ILE A 184 20.44 35.89 5.96
N GLU A 185 21.62 35.83 6.58
CA GLU A 185 22.05 34.76 7.48
C GLU A 185 21.24 34.79 8.78
N ASP A 186 21.05 35.97 9.37
CA ASP A 186 20.24 36.15 10.58
C ASP A 186 18.78 35.77 10.32
N ARG A 187 18.23 36.21 9.18
CA ARG A 187 16.87 35.83 8.76
C ARG A 187 16.73 34.34 8.51
N ALA A 188 17.71 33.70 7.90
CA ALA A 188 17.72 32.26 7.70
C ALA A 188 17.80 31.51 9.04
N SER A 189 18.57 32.02 10.01
CA SER A 189 18.67 31.49 11.37
C SER A 189 17.35 31.55 12.13
N GLU A 190 16.62 32.66 12.03
CA GLU A 190 15.27 32.80 12.59
C GLU A 190 14.31 31.76 12.02
N TRP A 191 14.31 31.59 10.69
CA TRP A 191 13.45 30.61 10.01
C TRP A 191 13.84 29.16 10.31
N ALA A 192 15.14 28.86 10.41
CA ALA A 192 15.63 27.54 10.83
C ALA A 192 15.13 27.19 12.24
N LYS A 193 15.29 28.10 13.21
CA LYS A 193 14.77 27.91 14.58
C LYS A 193 13.25 27.76 14.59
N SER A 194 12.55 28.58 13.82
CA SER A 194 11.09 28.53 13.70
C SER A 194 10.62 27.17 13.19
N VAL A 195 11.19 26.66 12.09
CA VAL A 195 10.78 25.36 11.53
C VAL A 195 11.12 24.18 12.45
N GLU A 196 12.26 24.22 13.14
CA GLU A 196 12.64 23.19 14.13
C GLU A 196 11.72 23.16 15.36
N SER A 197 11.25 24.34 15.77
CA SER A 197 10.29 24.49 16.88
C SER A 197 8.85 24.14 16.49
N SER A 198 8.55 24.09 15.19
CA SER A 198 7.21 23.88 14.66
C SER A 198 6.74 22.42 14.74
N HIS A 199 5.54 22.17 14.21
CA HIS A 199 4.95 20.84 14.10
C HIS A 199 5.51 19.99 12.94
N TYR A 200 6.36 20.58 12.08
CA TYR A 200 7.01 19.87 11.00
C TYR A 200 8.17 19.00 11.52
N PHE A 201 8.49 17.93 10.78
CA PHE A 201 9.57 17.02 11.12
C PHE A 201 10.20 16.44 9.84
N PRO A 202 11.47 16.01 9.87
CA PRO A 202 12.10 15.37 8.73
C PRO A 202 11.29 14.18 8.27
N TYR A 203 10.94 14.16 6.98
CA TYR A 203 10.03 13.16 6.44
C TYR A 203 10.51 11.73 6.72
N GLY A 204 9.55 10.88 7.13
CA GLY A 204 9.76 9.47 7.46
C GLY A 204 10.62 9.18 8.69
N THR A 205 11.01 10.20 9.47
CA THR A 205 11.34 9.97 10.88
C THR A 205 10.04 9.67 11.63
N SER A 206 9.98 8.56 12.37
CA SER A 206 8.76 8.13 13.09
C SER A 206 8.45 8.99 14.32
N GLN A 207 9.17 10.10 14.50
CA GLN A 207 9.12 10.95 15.68
C GLN A 207 8.66 12.36 15.29
N GLY A 208 7.42 12.46 14.83
CA GLY A 208 6.69 13.69 15.11
C GLY A 208 6.59 13.82 16.63
N LYS A 209 6.92 14.99 17.18
CA LYS A 209 6.84 15.32 18.63
C LYS A 209 5.46 15.05 19.26
N TYR A 210 4.46 14.66 18.46
CA TYR A 210 3.10 14.30 18.83
C TYR A 210 2.80 12.79 18.82
N LYS A 211 3.80 11.91 18.62
CA LYS A 211 3.64 10.43 18.62
C LYS A 211 4.45 9.66 19.66
N THR A 212 5.08 10.33 20.62
CA THR A 212 5.68 9.64 21.78
C THR A 212 4.63 9.38 22.86
N VAL A 213 3.77 8.39 22.61
CA VAL A 213 2.87 7.72 23.57
C VAL A 213 2.79 6.28 23.05
N LYS A 214 3.22 5.19 23.70
CA LYS A 214 3.76 4.89 25.02
C LYS A 214 4.67 3.66 24.84
N THR A 215 5.87 3.66 25.42
CA THR A 215 6.55 2.42 25.79
C THR A 215 6.84 2.53 27.29
N ILE A 216 5.82 2.27 28.11
CA ILE A 216 5.99 1.90 29.52
C ILE A 216 4.91 0.85 29.85
N PRO A 217 5.29 -0.38 30.26
CA PRO A 217 4.36 -1.49 30.57
C PRO A 217 3.52 -1.38 31.85
N ASP A 218 3.02 -0.21 32.27
CA ASP A 218 2.28 -0.07 33.55
C ASP A 218 0.92 0.64 33.48
N ALA A 219 0.34 0.84 32.30
CA ALA A 219 -0.99 1.46 32.16
C ALA A 219 -2.15 0.46 32.30
N ILE A 220 -2.23 -0.27 33.42
CA ILE A 220 -3.45 -1.01 33.81
C ILE A 220 -4.38 -0.15 34.68
N LEU A 221 -3.96 1.03 35.14
CA LEU A 221 -4.82 1.92 35.92
C LEU A 221 -4.73 3.36 35.44
N SER A 222 -5.89 3.90 35.07
CA SER A 222 -6.24 5.32 34.93
C SER A 222 -6.34 5.94 33.53
N GLU A 223 -7.50 6.59 33.40
CA GLU A 223 -7.91 7.64 32.47
C GLU A 223 -8.26 7.25 31.03
N MET A 224 -9.56 6.98 30.89
CA MET A 224 -10.38 7.13 29.68
C MET A 224 -9.84 8.26 28.79
N SER A 225 -9.52 7.93 27.54
CA SER A 225 -8.88 8.87 26.60
C SER A 225 -9.72 10.13 26.46
N TRP A 226 -9.11 11.29 26.19
CA TRP A 226 -9.84 12.53 25.93
C TRP A 226 -10.92 12.36 24.84
N ASN A 227 -10.65 11.53 23.83
CA ASN A 227 -11.62 11.16 22.80
C ASN A 227 -12.79 10.34 23.36
N ASP A 228 -12.52 9.44 24.30
CA ASP A 228 -13.54 8.62 24.97
C ASP A 228 -14.45 9.51 25.83
N ARG A 229 -13.86 10.50 26.52
CA ARG A 229 -14.61 11.50 27.29
C ARG A 229 -15.51 12.35 26.38
N GLN A 230 -15.01 12.84 25.25
CA GLN A 230 -15.81 13.60 24.29
C GLN A 230 -16.93 12.76 23.66
N ALA A 231 -16.67 11.48 23.38
CA ALA A 231 -17.67 10.54 22.89
C ALA A 231 -18.77 10.31 23.94
N GLN A 232 -18.39 10.15 25.21
CA GLN A 232 -19.31 9.92 26.32
C GLN A 232 -20.16 11.16 26.64
N GLU A 233 -19.56 12.35 26.67
CA GLU A 233 -20.28 13.63 26.83
C GLU A 233 -21.32 13.83 25.70
N THR A 234 -20.98 13.45 24.46
CA THR A 234 -21.92 13.51 23.33
C THR A 234 -23.07 12.52 23.49
N ARG A 235 -22.77 11.30 23.94
CA ARG A 235 -23.76 10.25 24.20
C ARG A 235 -24.73 10.64 25.32
N GLU A 236 -24.22 11.21 26.41
CA GLU A 236 -25.02 11.70 27.53
C GLU A 236 -25.94 12.85 27.11
N LYS A 237 -25.46 13.79 26.29
CA LYS A 237 -26.28 14.87 25.73
C LYS A 237 -27.44 14.35 24.88
N ILE A 238 -27.20 13.33 24.04
CA ILE A 238 -28.25 12.71 23.22
C ILE A 238 -29.30 12.05 24.13
N LEU A 239 -28.87 11.30 25.15
CA LEU A 239 -29.79 10.65 26.09
C LEU A 239 -30.64 11.67 26.87
N GLN A 240 -30.03 12.74 27.37
CA GLN A 240 -30.73 13.81 28.08
C GLN A 240 -31.75 14.53 27.18
N ALA A 241 -31.40 14.80 25.93
CA ALA A 241 -32.31 15.41 24.96
C ALA A 241 -33.49 14.49 24.65
N VAL A 242 -33.25 13.19 24.46
CA VAL A 242 -34.31 12.19 24.27
C VAL A 242 -35.22 12.10 25.49
N GLN A 243 -34.66 12.09 26.70
CA GLN A 243 -35.43 12.03 27.94
C GLN A 243 -36.29 13.28 28.12
N THR A 244 -35.72 14.47 27.89
CA THR A 244 -36.46 15.74 27.96
C THR A 244 -37.63 15.78 26.96
N LEU A 245 -37.42 15.30 25.73
CA LEU A 245 -38.48 15.21 24.72
C LEU A 245 -39.58 14.20 25.10
N LYS A 246 -39.21 13.10 25.77
CA LYS A 246 -40.18 12.12 26.28
C LYS A 246 -40.98 12.70 27.44
N ASP A 247 -40.33 13.38 28.38
CA ASP A 247 -40.97 13.99 29.55
C ASP A 247 -41.93 15.12 29.14
N GLN A 248 -41.63 15.83 28.05
CA GLN A 248 -42.48 16.87 27.47
C GLN A 248 -43.59 16.32 26.56
N CYS A 249 -43.75 14.99 26.45
CA CYS A 249 -44.66 14.32 25.51
C CYS A 249 -44.50 14.81 24.05
N ALA A 250 -43.31 15.31 23.70
CA ALA A 250 -43.00 15.92 22.40
C ALA A 250 -42.07 15.04 21.55
N PHE A 251 -41.82 13.79 21.97
CA PHE A 251 -40.95 12.86 21.26
C PHE A 251 -41.69 12.24 20.06
N PRO A 252 -41.34 12.58 18.81
CA PRO A 252 -42.13 12.17 17.64
C PRO A 252 -41.97 10.68 17.31
N GLU A 253 -42.96 10.06 16.68
CA GLU A 253 -42.88 8.64 16.27
C GLU A 253 -41.94 8.43 15.07
N LYS A 254 -42.03 9.30 14.06
CA LYS A 254 -41.25 9.19 12.81
C LYS A 254 -39.79 9.61 12.97
N ALA A 255 -38.87 8.85 12.39
CA ALA A 255 -37.42 9.06 12.46
C ALA A 255 -37.00 10.49 12.04
N THR A 256 -37.54 11.01 10.94
CA THR A 256 -37.21 12.35 10.43
C THR A 256 -37.66 13.46 11.38
N ALA A 257 -38.78 13.26 12.08
CA ALA A 257 -39.28 14.23 13.06
C ALA A 257 -38.44 14.18 14.36
N ARG A 258 -38.00 13.01 14.81
CA ARG A 258 -37.04 12.86 15.93
C ARG A 258 -35.71 13.55 15.63
N PHE A 259 -35.18 13.35 14.43
CA PHE A 259 -33.93 13.98 14.01
C PHE A 259 -34.01 15.51 14.06
N LYS A 260 -35.09 16.09 13.53
CA LYS A 260 -35.33 17.55 13.59
C LYS A 260 -35.50 18.05 15.03
N ALA A 261 -36.21 17.31 15.87
CA ALA A 261 -36.37 17.65 17.28
C ALA A 261 -35.03 17.64 18.03
N LEU A 262 -34.16 16.66 17.77
CA LEU A 262 -32.83 16.56 18.40
C LEU A 262 -31.83 17.59 17.87
N LEU A 263 -31.94 18.02 16.61
CA LEU A 263 -31.16 19.15 16.09
C LEU A 263 -31.45 20.45 16.86
N ASN A 264 -32.69 20.67 17.31
CA ASN A 264 -33.06 21.84 18.12
C ASN A 264 -32.40 21.83 19.51
N HIS A 265 -31.87 20.69 19.97
CA HIS A 265 -31.08 20.57 21.21
C HIS A 265 -29.56 20.78 20.99
N SER A 266 -29.17 21.47 19.92
CA SER A 266 -27.76 21.80 19.60
C SER A 266 -26.85 20.57 19.42
N ILE A 267 -27.40 19.46 18.93
CA ILE A 267 -26.64 18.24 18.61
C ILE A 267 -26.36 18.23 17.10
N GLY A 268 -25.10 18.05 16.70
CA GLY A 268 -24.74 17.98 15.28
C GLY A 268 -25.31 16.74 14.58
N GLY A 269 -25.82 16.90 13.36
CA GLY A 269 -26.42 15.79 12.59
C GLY A 269 -25.50 14.58 12.41
N ALA A 270 -24.20 14.80 12.22
CA ALA A 270 -23.21 13.72 12.12
C ALA A 270 -23.10 12.89 13.42
N SER A 271 -23.20 13.53 14.59
CA SER A 271 -23.19 12.86 15.89
C SER A 271 -24.46 12.03 16.11
N LEU A 272 -25.62 12.51 15.63
CA LEU A 272 -26.88 11.75 15.69
C LEU A 272 -26.84 10.50 14.82
N TYR A 273 -26.29 10.58 13.60
CA TYR A 273 -26.10 9.39 12.76
C TYR A 273 -25.09 8.41 13.37
N ARG A 274 -24.06 8.91 14.07
CA ARG A 274 -23.05 8.08 14.73
C ARG A 274 -23.61 7.28 15.90
N TYR A 275 -24.56 7.85 16.65
CA TYR A 275 -25.21 7.24 17.82
C TYR A 275 -26.70 7.01 17.57
N ARG A 276 -27.03 6.36 16.44
CA ARG A 276 -28.40 6.13 15.97
C ARG A 276 -29.20 5.26 16.94
N GLU A 277 -28.54 4.34 17.63
CA GLU A 277 -29.08 3.41 18.61
C GLU A 277 -29.77 4.10 19.80
N LEU A 278 -29.46 5.38 20.06
CA LEU A 278 -29.98 6.11 21.22
C LEU A 278 -31.32 6.81 20.96
N TRP A 279 -31.73 6.99 19.71
CA TRP A 279 -32.90 7.81 19.37
C TRP A 279 -33.74 7.30 18.20
N HIS A 280 -33.19 6.49 17.30
CA HIS A 280 -33.86 6.10 16.07
C HIS A 280 -34.91 4.99 16.31
N PRO A 281 -36.13 5.09 15.73
CA PRO A 281 -37.25 4.20 16.06
C PRO A 281 -37.02 2.73 15.67
N ILE A 282 -36.32 2.48 14.55
CA ILE A 282 -36.00 1.12 14.10
C ILE A 282 -35.01 0.44 15.04
N ASP A 283 -34.01 1.18 15.54
CA ASP A 283 -32.93 0.63 16.36
C ASP A 283 -33.35 0.53 17.84
N LEU A 284 -34.34 1.32 18.25
CA LEU A 284 -35.02 1.22 19.55
C LEU A 284 -36.12 0.14 19.59
N GLY A 285 -36.36 -0.58 18.49
CA GLY A 285 -37.32 -1.70 18.43
C GLY A 285 -38.80 -1.30 18.51
N LEU A 286 -39.15 -0.05 18.18
CA LEU A 286 -40.52 0.48 18.31
C LEU A 286 -41.39 0.32 17.05
N GLU A 287 -40.89 -0.31 15.98
CA GLU A 287 -41.68 -0.59 14.77
C GLU A 287 -41.55 -2.06 14.37
N PRO A 288 -42.64 -2.74 13.97
CA PRO A 288 -42.56 -4.08 13.41
C PRO A 288 -41.81 -4.02 12.07
N LYS A 289 -40.85 -4.94 11.89
CA LYS A 289 -40.20 -5.18 10.59
C LYS A 289 -41.28 -5.55 9.56
N VAL A 290 -41.58 -4.64 8.64
CA VAL A 290 -42.19 -5.00 7.36
C VAL A 290 -41.08 -5.01 6.32
N SER A 291 -40.78 -6.21 5.84
CA SER A 291 -39.90 -6.48 4.71
C SER A 291 -40.60 -6.17 3.38
N GLU A 292 -39.78 -5.77 2.40
CA GLU A 292 -39.85 -6.10 0.96
C GLU A 292 -40.69 -5.29 -0.05
N LEU A 293 -39.97 -4.98 -1.16
CA LEU A 293 -40.36 -4.70 -2.56
C LEU A 293 -40.93 -3.30 -2.85
N GLN A 294 -40.42 -2.55 -3.83
CA GLN A 294 -40.57 -2.85 -5.26
C GLN A 294 -39.39 -2.34 -6.12
N ASN A 295 -38.81 -3.27 -6.88
CA ASN A 295 -38.31 -3.00 -8.23
C ASN A 295 -39.52 -2.88 -9.16
N THR A 296 -39.59 -1.82 -9.98
CA THR A 296 -40.20 -1.90 -11.31
C THR A 296 -39.43 -1.02 -12.30
N VAL A 297 -39.21 -1.63 -13.45
CA VAL A 297 -38.49 -1.23 -14.65
C VAL A 297 -39.26 -0.17 -15.44
N ILE A 298 -38.56 0.79 -16.04
CA ILE A 298 -38.91 1.35 -17.36
C ILE A 298 -37.62 1.48 -18.18
N GLU A 299 -37.50 0.63 -19.20
CA GLU A 299 -36.59 0.78 -20.34
C GLU A 299 -37.21 1.72 -21.40
N GLY A 300 -36.35 2.45 -22.11
CA GLY A 300 -36.58 2.86 -23.49
C GLY A 300 -36.71 4.36 -23.73
N VAL A 301 -35.67 4.96 -24.32
CA VAL A 301 -35.68 5.62 -25.66
C VAL A 301 -34.43 6.50 -25.79
N CYS A 302 -33.68 6.27 -26.86
CA CYS A 302 -32.52 7.04 -27.31
C CYS A 302 -32.91 8.44 -27.81
N THR A 303 -32.06 9.45 -27.57
CA THR A 303 -31.49 10.35 -28.60
C THR A 303 -30.41 11.28 -28.01
N GLU A 304 -29.25 11.25 -28.68
CA GLU A 304 -28.39 12.37 -29.11
C GLU A 304 -27.99 13.51 -28.14
N GLY A 305 -26.66 13.61 -27.94
CA GLY A 305 -25.94 14.84 -28.32
C GLY A 305 -25.54 15.83 -27.23
N ALA A 306 -24.31 16.35 -27.40
CA ALA A 306 -23.77 17.63 -26.90
C ALA A 306 -23.10 17.69 -25.51
N THR A 307 -21.78 17.47 -25.54
CA THR A 307 -20.74 18.49 -25.24
C THR A 307 -20.88 19.43 -24.02
N ALA A 308 -19.88 19.30 -23.13
CA ALA A 308 -18.90 20.34 -22.78
C ALA A 308 -19.10 21.26 -21.55
N LEU A 309 -17.94 21.47 -20.90
CA LEU A 309 -17.41 22.68 -20.26
C LEU A 309 -17.94 23.11 -18.88
N ASN A 310 -16.96 23.13 -17.95
CA ASN A 310 -16.58 24.25 -17.09
C ASN A 310 -17.62 24.83 -16.12
N SER A 311 -17.30 24.79 -14.81
CA SER A 311 -16.62 25.93 -14.16
C SER A 311 -16.46 25.74 -12.64
N PRO A 312 -15.48 26.43 -12.02
CA PRO A 312 -15.07 26.27 -10.63
C PRO A 312 -15.82 27.23 -9.68
N THR A 313 -15.79 26.98 -8.38
CA THR A 313 -16.19 27.99 -7.38
C THR A 313 -15.08 28.19 -6.35
N SER A 314 -14.46 29.37 -6.46
CA SER A 314 -13.53 29.98 -5.53
C SER A 314 -14.21 30.23 -4.17
N LEU A 315 -13.51 29.95 -3.06
CA LEU A 315 -13.97 30.18 -1.68
C LEU A 315 -13.08 31.20 -0.96
N LEU A 316 -13.01 32.42 -1.50
CA LEU A 316 -12.62 33.60 -0.73
C LEU A 316 -13.80 34.57 -0.75
N LEU A 317 -14.38 34.81 0.41
CA LEU A 317 -15.19 36.00 0.67
C LEU A 317 -14.41 36.91 1.61
N GLU A 318 -14.31 38.17 1.18
CA GLU A 318 -13.79 39.33 1.90
C GLU A 318 -14.68 39.71 3.09
N ASN A 319 -14.03 40.37 4.06
CA ASN A 319 -14.55 41.21 5.14
C ASN A 319 -15.00 40.56 6.46
N GLY A 320 -14.19 40.82 7.50
CA GLY A 320 -14.53 40.65 8.92
C GLY A 320 -13.39 41.06 9.87
N SER A 321 -12.94 42.33 9.84
CA SER A 321 -11.99 42.94 10.78
C SER A 321 -12.69 43.29 12.11
N ASN A 322 -12.23 42.90 13.31
CA ASN A 322 -11.34 43.60 14.30
C ASN A 322 -11.90 43.29 15.73
N PRO A 323 -11.23 43.58 16.89
CA PRO A 323 -9.85 44.04 17.15
C PRO A 323 -9.09 43.27 18.27
N LEU A 324 -7.80 43.60 18.39
CA LEU A 324 -6.88 43.26 19.49
C LEU A 324 -7.23 44.01 20.79
N SER A 325 -7.20 43.32 21.94
CA SER A 325 -7.01 43.94 23.25
C SER A 325 -5.80 43.32 23.95
N GLY A 326 -4.85 44.17 24.32
CA GLY A 326 -3.67 43.80 25.08
C GLY A 326 -3.94 43.84 26.59
N GLN A 327 -3.18 43.03 27.32
CA GLN A 327 -2.84 43.31 28.71
C GLN A 327 -1.42 42.85 29.02
N VAL A 328 -0.82 43.62 29.93
CA VAL A 328 0.60 43.88 30.18
C VAL A 328 0.99 43.21 31.51
N PHE A 329 2.17 42.58 31.51
CA PHE A 329 3.13 42.31 32.61
C PHE A 329 2.69 41.78 33.99
N SER A 330 3.42 40.77 34.49
CA SER A 330 4.24 40.92 35.71
C SER A 330 5.18 39.74 35.96
N ASP A 331 6.45 40.07 36.22
CA ASP A 331 7.48 39.24 36.84
C ASP A 331 7.11 38.82 38.27
N LEU A 332 7.68 37.72 38.78
CA LEU A 332 8.18 37.67 40.16
C LEU A 332 9.16 36.50 40.38
N ARG A 333 10.13 36.78 41.25
CA ARG A 333 11.37 36.07 41.56
C ARG A 333 11.19 34.83 42.45
N THR A 334 12.19 33.95 42.37
CA THR A 334 12.62 32.85 43.26
C THR A 334 12.64 33.21 44.76
N PRO A 335 12.62 32.25 45.72
CA PRO A 335 13.87 31.56 46.13
C PRO A 335 13.76 30.09 46.63
N SER A 336 14.95 29.50 46.74
CA SER A 336 15.41 28.22 47.29
C SER A 336 14.76 27.68 48.58
N GLN A 337 14.80 26.34 48.76
CA GLN A 337 15.33 25.70 49.99
C GLN A 337 15.81 24.26 49.71
N ALA A 338 16.81 23.84 50.49
CA ALA A 338 17.60 22.61 50.38
C ALA A 338 17.30 21.62 51.52
N ASP A 339 17.41 20.32 51.19
CA ASP A 339 17.81 19.12 51.99
C ASP A 339 17.09 18.75 53.31
N PRO A 340 17.20 17.51 53.90
CA PRO A 340 18.12 16.38 53.65
C PRO A 340 17.56 14.91 53.73
N GLY A 341 18.31 13.94 53.18
CA GLY A 341 18.84 12.77 53.94
C GLY A 341 18.08 11.42 54.07
N SER A 342 18.79 10.34 53.68
CA SER A 342 18.77 8.93 54.18
C SER A 342 17.54 8.04 53.89
N ASN A 343 17.64 6.72 53.60
CA ASN A 343 18.70 5.74 53.77
C ASN A 343 18.56 4.55 52.78
N ILE A 344 19.72 3.99 52.45
CA ILE A 344 19.96 2.76 51.70
C ILE A 344 19.59 1.54 52.56
N THR A 345 19.06 0.48 51.95
CA THR A 345 19.43 -0.88 52.36
C THR A 345 19.45 -1.82 51.16
N GLU A 346 20.61 -2.44 50.99
CA GLU A 346 21.02 -3.29 49.88
C GLU A 346 20.35 -4.67 49.91
N SER A 347 20.00 -5.18 48.72
CA SER A 347 20.18 -6.60 48.40
C SER A 347 20.66 -6.70 46.95
N SER A 348 21.99 -6.68 46.79
CA SER A 348 22.67 -6.78 45.50
C SER A 348 22.56 -8.20 44.95
N GLU A 349 21.50 -8.49 44.18
CA GLU A 349 21.53 -9.61 43.24
C GLU A 349 22.43 -9.22 42.06
N SER A 350 23.48 -10.01 41.81
CA SER A 350 24.38 -9.74 40.70
C SER A 350 23.63 -9.71 39.36
N VAL A 351 23.98 -8.75 38.50
CA VAL A 351 23.38 -8.57 37.16
C VAL A 351 23.44 -9.86 36.32
N ALA A 352 24.38 -10.76 36.61
CA ALA A 352 24.46 -12.08 35.99
C ALA A 352 23.31 -13.02 36.42
N ALA A 353 22.93 -13.02 37.71
CA ALA A 353 21.82 -13.82 38.22
C ALA A 353 20.47 -13.37 37.63
N ILE A 354 20.28 -12.05 37.46
CA ILE A 354 19.09 -11.48 36.80
C ILE A 354 19.05 -11.91 35.33
N ARG A 355 20.18 -11.87 34.63
CA ARG A 355 20.27 -12.27 33.21
C ARG A 355 19.99 -13.76 33.01
N ASP A 356 20.48 -14.62 33.90
CA ASP A 356 20.25 -16.06 33.82
C ASP A 356 18.82 -16.45 34.20
N ARG A 357 18.19 -15.72 35.13
CA ARG A 357 16.77 -15.87 35.45
C ARG A 357 15.88 -15.51 34.25
N ILE A 358 16.18 -14.40 33.56
CA ILE A 358 15.46 -13.98 32.35
C ILE A 358 15.63 -15.01 31.23
N LYS A 359 16.84 -15.54 31.02
CA LYS A 359 17.09 -16.60 30.03
C LYS A 359 16.31 -17.88 30.33
N LYS A 360 16.28 -18.32 31.59
CA LYS A 360 15.50 -19.50 32.01
C LYS A 360 14.01 -19.30 31.81
N GLN A 361 13.47 -18.14 32.17
CA GLN A 361 12.05 -17.82 31.94
C GLN A 361 11.69 -17.79 30.44
N LEU A 362 12.54 -17.21 29.59
CA LEU A 362 12.31 -17.19 28.14
C LEU A 362 12.34 -18.60 27.53
N ALA A 363 13.26 -19.46 27.97
CA ALA A 363 13.31 -20.85 27.53
C ALA A 363 12.07 -21.64 27.97
N GLN A 364 11.56 -21.40 29.16
CA GLN A 364 10.34 -22.03 29.68
C GLN A 364 9.09 -21.59 28.90
N ILE A 365 8.99 -20.30 28.57
CA ILE A 365 7.90 -19.75 27.75
C ILE A 365 7.93 -20.32 26.33
N GLN A 366 9.12 -20.47 25.73
CA GLN A 366 9.26 -21.08 24.41
C GLN A 366 8.89 -22.57 24.42
N LYS A 367 9.27 -23.31 25.46
CA LYS A 367 8.90 -24.72 25.61
C LYS A 367 7.40 -24.92 25.82
N ALA A 368 6.76 -24.06 26.61
CA ALA A 368 5.30 -24.06 26.79
C ALA A 368 4.56 -23.70 25.49
N ARG A 369 5.09 -22.76 24.68
CA ARG A 369 4.54 -22.44 23.35
C ARG A 369 4.67 -23.59 22.36
N ALA A 370 5.80 -24.31 22.38
CA ALA A 370 6.01 -25.46 21.51
C ALA A 370 5.11 -26.64 21.88
N GLN A 371 4.86 -26.86 23.18
CA GLN A 371 3.93 -27.88 23.68
C GLN A 371 2.48 -27.53 23.37
N ALA A 372 2.06 -26.28 23.56
CA ALA A 372 0.73 -25.81 23.18
C ALA A 372 0.49 -25.84 21.66
N ALA A 373 1.53 -25.65 20.84
CA ALA A 373 1.45 -25.80 19.39
C ALA A 373 1.38 -27.27 18.93
N ALA A 374 1.90 -28.21 19.73
CA ALA A 374 1.85 -29.64 19.45
C ALA A 374 0.51 -30.27 19.88
N GLU A 375 -0.11 -29.78 20.96
CA GLU A 375 -1.43 -30.24 21.42
C GLU A 375 -2.61 -29.74 20.56
N LEU A 376 -2.41 -28.68 19.76
CA LEU A 376 -3.48 -28.07 18.93
C LEU A 376 -3.45 -28.49 17.45
N ALA A 377 -2.72 -29.55 17.07
CA ALA A 377 -2.62 -29.99 15.69
C ALA A 377 -3.56 -31.17 15.39
N PRO A 378 -4.80 -30.94 14.89
CA PRO A 378 -5.49 -31.96 14.13
C PRO A 378 -4.77 -32.19 12.80
N ARG A 379 -4.80 -33.43 12.30
CA ARG A 379 -4.39 -33.77 10.92
C ARG A 379 -5.06 -32.79 9.94
N PRO A 380 -4.37 -32.31 8.89
CA PRO A 380 -4.93 -31.29 8.02
C PRO A 380 -5.99 -31.92 7.11
N GLU A 381 -7.24 -31.85 7.53
CA GLU A 381 -8.37 -31.76 6.61
C GLU A 381 -8.45 -30.31 6.13
N MET A 382 -8.37 -30.12 4.82
CA MET A 382 -8.44 -28.78 4.20
C MET A 382 -9.80 -28.14 4.52
N PRO A 383 -9.85 -26.85 4.89
CA PRO A 383 -11.11 -26.15 5.16
C PRO A 383 -11.95 -26.07 3.88
N LYS A 384 -13.14 -26.69 3.94
CA LYS A 384 -14.09 -26.90 2.82
C LYS A 384 -14.39 -25.69 1.90
N PRO A 385 -14.47 -24.40 2.35
CA PRO A 385 -14.80 -23.30 1.44
C PRO A 385 -13.68 -22.92 0.45
N VAL A 386 -12.41 -23.20 0.78
CA VAL A 386 -11.28 -22.89 -0.12
C VAL A 386 -11.14 -23.97 -1.21
N HIS A 387 -11.53 -25.20 -0.88
CA HIS A 387 -11.52 -26.36 -1.78
C HIS A 387 -12.56 -26.23 -2.90
N GLU A 388 -13.80 -25.88 -2.54
CA GLU A 388 -14.89 -25.68 -3.51
C GLU A 388 -14.59 -24.53 -4.49
N GLN A 389 -14.01 -23.43 -4.00
CA GLN A 389 -13.62 -22.30 -4.86
C GLN A 389 -12.51 -22.66 -5.85
N ALA A 390 -11.55 -23.50 -5.43
CA ALA A 390 -10.49 -23.96 -6.31
C ALA A 390 -11.04 -24.87 -7.42
N LEU A 391 -11.95 -25.79 -7.09
CA LEU A 391 -12.63 -26.65 -8.07
C LEU A 391 -13.47 -25.84 -9.06
N GLN A 392 -14.25 -24.87 -8.56
CA GLN A 392 -15.07 -24.01 -9.40
C GLN A 392 -14.22 -23.22 -10.41
N ARG A 393 -13.08 -22.67 -9.96
CA ARG A 393 -12.14 -21.96 -10.84
C ARG A 393 -11.53 -22.88 -11.91
N MET A 394 -11.17 -24.11 -11.56
CA MET A 394 -10.63 -25.07 -12.53
C MET A 394 -11.70 -25.48 -13.57
N ARG A 395 -12.98 -25.59 -13.17
CA ARG A 395 -14.09 -25.82 -14.10
C ARG A 395 -14.27 -24.65 -15.07
N GLU A 396 -14.23 -23.41 -14.56
CA GLU A 396 -14.29 -22.21 -15.40
C GLU A 396 -13.13 -22.17 -16.40
N PHE A 397 -11.94 -22.61 -16.00
CA PHE A 397 -10.78 -22.66 -16.89
C PHE A 397 -10.93 -23.71 -17.99
N LEU A 398 -11.50 -24.88 -17.69
CA LEU A 398 -11.84 -25.87 -18.72
C LEU A 398 -12.87 -25.31 -19.71
N LEU A 399 -13.95 -24.74 -19.19
CA LEU A 399 -15.07 -24.22 -19.98
C LEU A 399 -14.73 -22.93 -20.75
N SER A 400 -13.57 -22.33 -20.52
CA SER A 400 -13.09 -21.22 -21.34
C SER A 400 -12.55 -21.70 -22.71
N GLY A 401 -12.14 -22.96 -22.82
CA GLY A 401 -11.58 -23.52 -24.06
C GLY A 401 -10.24 -22.94 -24.49
N GLU A 402 -9.66 -22.05 -23.68
CA GLU A 402 -8.41 -21.36 -23.99
C GLU A 402 -7.20 -22.27 -23.76
N PRO A 403 -6.32 -22.49 -24.75
CA PRO A 403 -5.20 -23.42 -24.63
C PRO A 403 -4.29 -23.17 -23.43
N ILE A 404 -4.08 -21.89 -23.07
CA ILE A 404 -3.24 -21.50 -21.92
C ILE A 404 -3.87 -21.97 -20.60
N LEU A 405 -5.17 -21.75 -20.45
CA LEU A 405 -5.91 -22.13 -19.24
C LEU A 405 -6.06 -23.64 -19.13
N LEU A 406 -6.23 -24.34 -20.27
CA LEU A 406 -6.22 -25.81 -20.31
C LEU A 406 -4.87 -26.39 -19.87
N ILE A 407 -3.75 -25.79 -20.27
CA ILE A 407 -2.42 -26.21 -19.80
C ILE A 407 -2.27 -25.99 -18.29
N GLU A 408 -2.79 -24.89 -17.75
CA GLU A 408 -2.79 -24.62 -16.30
C GLU A 408 -3.61 -25.67 -15.53
N VAL A 409 -4.81 -26.00 -16.03
CA VAL A 409 -5.65 -27.07 -15.47
C VAL A 409 -4.96 -28.43 -15.58
N GLY A 410 -4.31 -28.74 -16.70
CA GLY A 410 -3.56 -29.99 -16.88
C GLY A 410 -2.41 -30.13 -15.89
N GLN A 411 -1.64 -29.07 -15.67
CA GLN A 411 -0.56 -29.05 -14.68
C GLN A 411 -1.07 -29.21 -13.25
N TRP A 412 -2.25 -28.66 -12.97
CA TRP A 412 -2.93 -28.84 -11.69
C TRP A 412 -3.41 -30.29 -11.54
N LEU A 413 -4.13 -30.85 -12.53
CA LEU A 413 -4.66 -32.21 -12.53
C LEU A 413 -3.56 -33.25 -12.30
N LEU A 414 -2.40 -33.12 -12.94
CA LEU A 414 -1.26 -34.03 -12.76
C LEU A 414 -0.77 -34.13 -11.30
N LYS A 415 -1.01 -33.09 -10.49
CA LYS A 415 -0.62 -33.03 -9.06
C LYS A 415 -1.72 -33.49 -8.10
N GLN A 416 -2.96 -33.64 -8.58
CA GLN A 416 -4.11 -33.98 -7.74
C GLN A 416 -4.40 -35.51 -7.71
N PRO A 417 -4.94 -36.03 -6.58
CA PRO A 417 -5.40 -37.40 -6.47
C PRO A 417 -6.65 -37.67 -7.32
N GLN A 418 -6.88 -38.92 -7.71
CA GLN A 418 -7.96 -39.31 -8.63
C GLN A 418 -9.35 -38.83 -8.17
N GLY A 419 -9.70 -38.98 -6.89
CA GLY A 419 -11.02 -38.55 -6.40
C GLY A 419 -11.32 -37.07 -6.57
N LEU A 420 -10.29 -36.21 -6.64
CA LEU A 420 -10.43 -34.76 -6.85
C LEU A 420 -10.56 -34.42 -8.34
N ARG A 421 -10.07 -35.30 -9.22
CA ARG A 421 -10.28 -35.22 -10.68
C ARG A 421 -11.72 -35.62 -11.01
N ASP A 422 -12.21 -36.67 -10.38
CA ASP A 422 -13.59 -37.12 -10.51
C ASP A 422 -14.56 -36.05 -9.98
N GLU A 423 -14.22 -35.39 -8.87
CA GLU A 423 -14.98 -34.25 -8.34
C GLU A 423 -14.97 -33.04 -9.29
N LEU A 424 -13.90 -32.83 -10.08
CA LEU A 424 -13.86 -31.75 -11.07
C LEU A 424 -14.85 -31.98 -12.22
N THR A 425 -15.00 -33.21 -12.68
CA THR A 425 -15.86 -33.57 -13.81
C THR A 425 -17.29 -33.88 -13.39
N ALA A 426 -17.52 -34.25 -12.13
CA ALA A 426 -18.84 -34.59 -11.59
C ALA A 426 -19.85 -33.44 -11.76
N ASN A 427 -20.87 -33.65 -12.60
CA ASN A 427 -21.93 -32.70 -12.83
C ASN A 427 -23.29 -33.41 -12.91
N PRO A 428 -24.38 -32.87 -12.30
CA PRO A 428 -25.71 -33.46 -12.42
C PRO A 428 -26.27 -33.52 -13.85
N HIS A 429 -25.71 -32.76 -14.80
CA HIS A 429 -26.09 -32.79 -16.21
C HIS A 429 -25.04 -33.59 -17.03
N GLY A 430 -25.42 -34.78 -17.51
CA GLY A 430 -24.50 -35.74 -18.15
C GLY A 430 -23.76 -35.23 -19.40
N ASP A 431 -24.36 -34.29 -20.17
CA ASP A 431 -23.69 -33.69 -21.33
C ASP A 431 -22.50 -32.81 -20.93
N LEU A 432 -22.63 -32.09 -19.82
CA LEU A 432 -21.58 -31.22 -19.28
C LEU A 432 -20.48 -32.03 -18.60
N GLU A 433 -20.83 -33.13 -17.95
CA GLU A 433 -19.87 -34.08 -17.39
C GLU A 433 -19.00 -34.70 -18.50
N THR A 434 -19.60 -35.09 -19.62
CA THR A 434 -18.87 -35.62 -20.78
C THR A 434 -17.90 -34.58 -21.35
N LEU A 435 -18.37 -33.34 -21.51
CA LEU A 435 -17.53 -32.23 -21.98
C LEU A 435 -16.34 -31.94 -21.03
N LEU A 436 -16.59 -31.87 -19.72
CA LEU A 436 -15.54 -31.62 -18.73
C LEU A 436 -14.52 -32.77 -18.69
N THR A 437 -14.98 -34.00 -18.88
CA THR A 437 -14.12 -35.18 -18.96
C THR A 437 -13.20 -35.12 -20.18
N ASP A 438 -13.76 -34.79 -21.35
CA ASP A 438 -12.99 -34.63 -22.58
C ASP A 438 -11.95 -33.52 -22.46
N LEU A 439 -12.36 -32.35 -21.95
CA LEU A 439 -11.48 -31.20 -21.79
C LEU A 439 -10.37 -31.45 -20.76
N SER A 440 -10.68 -32.17 -19.68
CA SER A 440 -9.68 -32.57 -18.69
C SER A 440 -8.64 -33.53 -19.26
N ALA A 441 -9.06 -34.46 -20.13
CA ALA A 441 -8.15 -35.37 -20.83
C ALA A 441 -7.24 -34.60 -21.80
N ILE A 442 -7.82 -33.71 -22.64
CA ILE A 442 -7.06 -32.84 -23.55
C ILE A 442 -6.05 -31.99 -22.77
N ALA A 443 -6.47 -31.36 -21.68
CA ALA A 443 -5.62 -30.56 -20.80
C ALA A 443 -4.41 -31.35 -20.28
N MET A 444 -4.59 -32.60 -19.87
CA MET A 444 -3.48 -33.44 -19.40
C MET A 444 -2.50 -33.82 -20.52
N TYR A 445 -2.96 -34.06 -21.75
CA TYR A 445 -2.08 -34.38 -22.88
C TYR A 445 -1.30 -33.15 -23.40
N LEU A 446 -1.85 -31.94 -23.29
CA LEU A 446 -1.17 -30.73 -23.74
C LEU A 446 0.09 -30.39 -22.90
N VAL A 447 0.12 -30.78 -21.62
CA VAL A 447 1.25 -30.50 -20.71
C VAL A 447 2.58 -31.10 -21.19
N PRO A 448 2.68 -32.41 -21.49
CA PRO A 448 3.93 -33.00 -21.99
C PRO A 448 4.31 -32.49 -23.39
N ILE A 449 3.33 -32.24 -24.27
CA ILE A 449 3.56 -31.84 -25.67
C ILE A 449 4.21 -30.45 -25.77
N ARG A 450 3.98 -29.55 -24.80
CA ARG A 450 4.55 -28.18 -24.72
C ARG A 450 4.25 -27.27 -25.91
N TRP A 451 3.10 -27.46 -26.57
CA TRP A 451 2.65 -26.53 -27.59
C TRP A 451 2.27 -25.17 -27.00
N SER A 452 2.58 -24.13 -27.76
CA SER A 452 2.06 -22.77 -27.56
C SER A 452 0.58 -22.70 -27.92
N SER A 453 -0.10 -21.67 -27.41
CA SER A 453 -1.52 -21.44 -27.72
C SER A 453 -1.79 -21.23 -29.22
N LEU A 454 -0.84 -20.63 -29.94
CA LEU A 454 -0.92 -20.44 -31.39
C LEU A 454 -0.78 -21.77 -32.14
N GLU A 455 0.09 -22.67 -31.68
CA GLU A 455 0.25 -24.00 -32.27
C GLU A 455 -1.02 -24.84 -32.05
N VAL A 456 -1.60 -24.83 -30.84
CA VAL A 456 -2.86 -25.52 -30.58
C VAL A 456 -3.98 -25.00 -31.50
N ARG A 457 -4.11 -23.68 -31.64
CA ARG A 457 -5.12 -23.08 -32.54
C ARG A 457 -4.86 -23.42 -34.00
N SER A 458 -3.61 -23.34 -34.46
CA SER A 458 -3.22 -23.69 -35.83
C SER A 458 -3.53 -25.15 -36.16
N GLN A 459 -3.30 -26.07 -35.21
CA GLN A 459 -3.62 -27.47 -35.38
C GLN A 459 -5.13 -27.72 -35.45
N LEU A 460 -5.92 -27.06 -34.60
CA LEU A 460 -7.38 -27.15 -34.64
C LEU A 460 -7.97 -26.60 -35.94
N GLU A 461 -7.42 -25.50 -36.44
CA GLU A 461 -7.83 -24.92 -37.73
C GLU A 461 -7.43 -25.83 -38.89
N THR A 462 -6.26 -26.46 -38.83
CA THR A 462 -5.78 -27.35 -39.89
C THR A 462 -6.55 -28.67 -39.94
N HIS A 463 -6.85 -29.27 -38.78
CA HIS A 463 -7.50 -30.58 -38.70
C HIS A 463 -9.03 -30.52 -38.73
N TYR A 464 -9.62 -29.48 -38.15
CA TYR A 464 -11.08 -29.39 -37.96
C TYR A 464 -11.70 -28.08 -38.48
N GLY A 465 -10.90 -27.13 -38.98
CA GLY A 465 -11.40 -25.84 -39.46
C GLY A 465 -11.99 -24.95 -38.36
N LYS A 466 -11.59 -25.17 -37.11
CA LYS A 466 -12.16 -24.53 -35.90
C LYS A 466 -11.09 -23.81 -35.11
N SER A 467 -11.42 -22.66 -34.53
CA SER A 467 -10.45 -21.82 -33.83
C SER A 467 -10.40 -22.11 -32.33
N THR A 468 -11.42 -22.80 -31.78
CA THR A 468 -11.47 -23.14 -30.35
C THR A 468 -11.82 -24.60 -30.09
N ILE A 469 -11.37 -25.14 -28.96
CA ILE A 469 -11.64 -26.55 -28.57
C ILE A 469 -13.13 -26.76 -28.23
N LEU A 470 -13.84 -25.70 -27.83
CA LEU A 470 -15.27 -25.76 -27.51
C LEU A 470 -16.15 -25.91 -28.76
N GLU A 471 -15.67 -25.47 -29.93
CA GLU A 471 -16.36 -25.65 -31.20
C GLU A 471 -16.33 -27.10 -31.70
N LEU A 472 -15.47 -27.95 -31.14
CA LEU A 472 -15.41 -29.37 -31.48
C LEU A 472 -16.68 -30.08 -30.99
N THR A 473 -17.18 -31.01 -31.77
CA THR A 473 -18.19 -31.99 -31.36
C THR A 473 -17.58 -33.02 -30.42
N ALA A 474 -18.40 -33.81 -29.73
CA ALA A 474 -17.90 -34.87 -28.85
C ALA A 474 -16.99 -35.88 -29.60
N LEU A 475 -17.35 -36.21 -30.84
CA LEU A 475 -16.56 -37.12 -31.67
C LEU A 475 -15.21 -36.51 -32.06
N GLU A 476 -15.20 -35.24 -32.48
CA GLU A 476 -13.96 -34.53 -32.82
C GLU A 476 -13.06 -34.31 -31.60
N ARG A 477 -13.61 -34.11 -30.40
CA ARG A 477 -12.80 -34.05 -29.16
C ARG A 477 -12.15 -35.38 -28.84
N GLN A 478 -12.83 -36.51 -29.05
CA GLN A 478 -12.27 -37.84 -28.81
C GLN A 478 -11.19 -38.19 -29.85
N ASP A 479 -11.43 -37.85 -31.12
CA ASP A 479 -10.44 -37.97 -32.19
C ASP A 479 -9.18 -37.13 -31.87
N TRP A 480 -9.38 -35.88 -31.46
CA TRP A 480 -8.28 -34.99 -31.07
C TRP A 480 -7.50 -35.51 -29.86
N GLN A 481 -8.18 -36.08 -28.87
CA GLN A 481 -7.52 -36.76 -27.75
C GLN A 481 -6.66 -37.94 -28.21
N ALA A 482 -7.09 -38.70 -29.23
CA ALA A 482 -6.29 -39.80 -29.78
C ALA A 482 -5.02 -39.28 -30.46
N VAL A 483 -5.14 -38.22 -31.27
CA VAL A 483 -3.99 -37.55 -31.91
C VAL A 483 -2.99 -37.05 -30.87
N LEU A 484 -3.46 -36.35 -29.84
CA LEU A 484 -2.60 -35.86 -28.77
C LEU A 484 -1.95 -37.01 -27.98
N ARG A 485 -2.68 -38.12 -27.75
CA ARG A 485 -2.14 -39.30 -27.06
C ARG A 485 -1.00 -39.94 -27.85
N GLU A 486 -1.16 -40.10 -29.16
CA GLU A 486 -0.09 -40.63 -30.02
C GLU A 486 1.15 -39.73 -29.95
N MET A 487 0.97 -38.41 -30.03
CA MET A 487 2.08 -37.46 -29.93
C MET A 487 2.84 -37.53 -28.60
N VAL A 488 2.14 -37.82 -27.48
CA VAL A 488 2.79 -38.03 -26.18
C VAL A 488 3.59 -39.33 -26.14
N GLN A 489 3.19 -40.38 -26.87
CA GLN A 489 3.91 -41.66 -26.91
C GLN A 489 5.19 -41.62 -27.75
N PHE A 490 5.32 -40.66 -28.68
CA PHE A 490 6.50 -40.49 -29.53
C PHE A 490 7.57 -39.52 -28.95
N GLN A 491 7.32 -38.92 -27.79
CA GLN A 491 8.27 -38.09 -27.03
C GLN A 491 8.88 -38.86 -25.86
#